data_AF-A0A3M1A4Z5-F1
#
_entry.id   AF-A0A3M1A4Z5-F1
#
_cell.length_a   1.000
_cell.length_b   1.000
_cell.length_c   1.000
_cell.angle_alpha   90.00
_cell.angle_beta   90.00
_cell.angle_gamma   90.00
#
_symmetry.space_group_name_H-M   'P 1'
#
loop_
_entity.id
_entity.type
_entity.pdbx_description
1 polymer ?
#
loop_
_entity_poly.entity_id
_entity_poly.type
_entity_poly.pdbx_seq_one_letter_code
_entity_poly.pdbx_strand_id
1 'polypeptide(L)'
;MALTVWESALFLPFVLPLCLWVALSDLKHMKIRNKAVLALAAVFLVGGLLAVPLADYPWRVAQMLGVLVAGFIANALRLLGAGDAKFAAAMAPFVPAADARLFLMLLAVAMLAAFLTHRAFRAMPRFRALTADWAS
;
A
#
# COMPACT_ATOMS: atom_id res chain seq x y z
N MET A 1 13.79 3.82 15.00
CA MET A 1 12.74 3.95 16.03
C MET A 1 11.49 3.19 15.55
N ALA A 2 10.76 2.52 16.44
CA ALA A 2 9.44 1.94 16.10
C ALA A 2 8.39 3.07 15.94
N LEU A 3 7.30 2.82 15.22
CA LEU A 3 6.20 3.78 15.09
C LEU A 3 5.48 3.91 16.44
N THR A 4 5.28 5.14 16.90
CA THR A 4 4.48 5.41 18.07
C THR A 4 2.99 5.25 17.75
N VAL A 5 2.19 4.93 18.77
CA VAL A 5 0.72 4.85 18.65
C VAL A 5 0.15 6.19 18.17
N TRP A 6 0.74 7.30 18.61
CA TRP A 6 0.34 8.65 18.24
C TRP A 6 0.57 8.96 16.76
N GLU A 7 1.76 8.69 16.24
CA GLU A 7 2.06 8.84 14.81
C GLU A 7 1.09 8.00 13.96
N SER A 8 0.83 6.76 14.39
CA SER A 8 -0.08 5.85 13.68
C SER A 8 -1.52 6.39 13.65
N ALA A 9 -2.01 6.93 14.77
CA ALA A 9 -3.34 7.52 14.87
C ALA A 9 -3.50 8.78 13.99
N LEU A 10 -2.43 9.56 13.82
CA LEU A 10 -2.43 10.74 12.94
C LEU A 10 -2.55 10.36 11.46
N PHE A 11 -1.83 9.32 11.03
CA PHE A 11 -1.84 8.90 9.62
C PHE A 11 -3.09 8.11 9.24
N LEU A 12 -3.63 7.31 10.15
CA LEU A 12 -4.76 6.41 9.89
C LEU A 12 -5.96 7.06 9.17
N PRO A 13 -6.51 8.22 9.60
CA PRO A 13 -7.67 8.83 8.94
C PRO A 13 -7.40 9.28 7.50
N PHE A 14 -6.14 9.49 7.12
CA PHE A 14 -5.76 9.89 5.75
C PHE A 14 -5.36 8.69 4.89
N VAL A 15 -4.66 7.72 5.48
CA VAL A 15 -4.18 6.52 4.77
C VAL A 15 -5.32 5.55 4.51
N LEU A 16 -6.21 5.33 5.48
CA LEU A 16 -7.28 4.32 5.39
C LEU A 16 -8.23 4.58 4.20
N PRO A 17 -8.77 5.80 3.97
CA PRO A 17 -9.62 6.06 2.81
C PRO A 17 -8.89 5.87 1.48
N LEU A 18 -7.60 6.22 1.41
CA LEU A 18 -6.79 6.03 0.20
C LEU A 18 -6.57 4.54 -0.09
N CYS A 19 -6.24 3.74 0.93
CA CYS A 19 -6.08 2.30 0.80
C CYS A 19 -7.38 1.61 0.38
N LEU A 20 -8.52 2.02 0.95
CA LEU A 20 -9.85 1.52 0.55
C LEU A 20 -10.16 1.88 -0.91
N TRP A 21 -9.88 3.12 -1.31
CA TRP A 21 -10.07 3.55 -2.69
C TRP A 21 -9.21 2.76 -3.68
N VAL A 22 -7.95 2.50 -3.33
CA VAL A 22 -7.03 1.68 -4.12
C VAL A 22 -7.54 0.24 -4.20
N ALA A 23 -7.88 -0.39 -3.09
CA ALA A 23 -8.39 -1.77 -3.06
C ALA A 23 -9.64 -1.94 -3.94
N LEU A 24 -10.62 -1.04 -3.83
CA LEU A 24 -11.82 -1.08 -4.67
C LEU A 24 -11.51 -0.85 -6.15
N SER A 25 -10.59 0.07 -6.45
CA SER A 25 -10.19 0.35 -7.82
C SER A 25 -9.42 -0.79 -8.47
N ASP A 26 -8.63 -1.49 -7.68
CA ASP A 26 -7.83 -2.62 -8.13
C ASP A 26 -8.72 -3.83 -8.40
N LEU A 27 -9.66 -4.15 -7.50
CA LEU A 27 -10.64 -5.21 -7.75
C LEU A 27 -11.51 -4.91 -8.99
N LYS A 28 -11.97 -3.66 -9.14
CA LYS A 28 -12.88 -3.32 -10.24
C LYS A 28 -12.16 -3.22 -11.59
N HIS A 29 -10.97 -2.61 -11.63
CA HIS A 29 -10.32 -2.22 -12.88
C HIS A 29 -8.92 -2.81 -13.08
N MET A 30 -8.39 -3.56 -12.12
CA MET A 30 -6.99 -4.00 -12.05
C MET A 30 -6.00 -2.84 -12.28
N LYS A 31 -6.34 -1.67 -11.72
CA LYS A 31 -5.61 -0.42 -11.95
C LYS A 31 -5.49 0.40 -10.67
N ILE A 32 -4.27 0.43 -10.15
CA ILE A 32 -3.86 1.41 -9.13
C ILE A 32 -3.62 2.77 -9.77
N ARG A 33 -4.48 3.75 -9.45
CA ARG A 33 -4.43 5.11 -10.00
C ARG A 33 -3.25 5.90 -9.46
N ASN A 34 -2.53 6.62 -10.34
CA ASN A 34 -1.40 7.47 -9.94
C ASN A 34 -1.82 8.54 -8.92
N LYS A 35 -3.05 9.08 -9.04
CA LYS A 35 -3.59 10.05 -8.07
C LYS A 35 -3.59 9.51 -6.64
N ALA A 36 -3.95 8.25 -6.44
CA ALA A 36 -3.97 7.64 -5.11
C ALA A 36 -2.55 7.44 -4.55
N VAL A 37 -1.61 7.02 -5.40
CA VAL A 37 -0.20 6.82 -5.03
C VAL A 37 0.45 8.15 -4.64
N LEU A 38 0.24 9.19 -5.46
CA LEU A 38 0.75 10.53 -5.19
C LEU A 38 0.11 11.12 -3.92
N ALA A 39 -1.19 10.90 -3.71
CA ALA A 39 -1.87 11.32 -2.49
C ALA A 39 -1.27 10.63 -1.24
N LEU A 40 -1.03 9.31 -1.31
CA LEU A 40 -0.43 8.57 -0.19
C LEU A 40 0.99 9.07 0.11
N ALA A 41 1.81 9.30 -0.92
CA ALA A 41 3.13 9.90 -0.76
C ALA A 41 3.05 11.31 -0.16
N ALA A 42 2.11 12.14 -0.62
CA ALA A 42 1.91 13.49 -0.09
C ALA A 42 1.48 13.49 1.38
N VAL A 43 0.62 12.55 1.80
CA VAL A 43 0.24 12.36 3.20
C VAL A 43 1.48 12.11 4.05
N PHE A 44 2.42 11.26 3.59
CA PHE A 44 3.67 11.06 4.31
C PHE A 44 4.58 12.29 4.27
N LEU A 45 4.77 12.89 3.10
CA LEU A 45 5.71 14.00 2.95
C LEU A 45 5.30 15.22 3.78
N VAL A 46 4.00 15.52 3.85
CA VAL A 46 3.49 16.64 4.66
C VAL A 46 3.28 16.22 6.12
N GLY A 47 2.55 15.13 6.35
CA GLY A 47 2.22 14.67 7.70
C GLY A 47 3.46 14.19 8.47
N GLY A 48 4.42 13.56 7.79
CA GLY A 48 5.66 13.07 8.40
C GLY A 48 6.58 14.18 8.90
N LEU A 49 6.52 15.38 8.34
CA LEU A 49 7.25 16.54 8.90
C LEU A 49 6.74 16.95 10.29
N LEU A 50 5.48 16.62 10.58
CA LEU A 50 4.83 16.93 11.87
C LEU A 50 4.88 15.73 12.83
N ALA A 51 4.78 14.51 12.30
CA ALA A 51 4.67 13.30 13.11
C ALA A 51 6.02 12.65 13.44
N VAL A 52 6.97 12.65 12.50
CA VAL A 52 8.23 11.90 12.62
C VAL A 52 9.36 12.82 13.09
N PRO A 53 10.26 12.37 13.99
CA PRO A 53 11.46 13.12 14.32
C PRO A 53 12.25 13.52 13.06
N LEU A 54 12.66 14.79 12.97
CA LEU A 54 13.35 15.33 11.79
C LEU A 54 14.67 14.61 11.47
N ALA A 55 15.31 13.97 12.47
CA ALA A 55 16.48 13.14 12.25
C ALA A 55 16.18 11.84 11.47
N ASP A 56 14.99 11.25 11.66
CA ASP A 56 14.57 10.01 11.01
C ASP A 56 13.85 10.26 9.68
N TYR A 57 13.25 11.45 9.49
CA TYR A 57 12.45 11.78 8.33
C TYR A 57 13.18 11.60 6.98
N PRO A 58 14.43 12.07 6.78
CA PRO A 58 15.17 11.85 5.54
C PRO A 58 15.37 10.37 5.21
N TRP A 59 15.54 9.52 6.24
CA TRP A 59 15.70 8.08 6.04
C TRP A 59 14.41 7.43 5.56
N ARG A 60 13.24 7.88 6.05
CA ARG A 60 11.94 7.41 5.55
C ARG A 60 11.70 7.84 4.10
N VAL A 61 12.08 9.07 3.74
CA VAL A 61 12.03 9.51 2.34
C VAL A 61 13.01 8.71 1.47
N ALA A 62 14.20 8.39 1.98
CA ALA A 62 15.14 7.52 1.28
C ALA A 62 14.59 6.10 1.09
N GLN A 63 13.86 5.55 2.07
CA GLN A 63 13.16 4.26 1.92
C GLN A 63 12.12 4.30 0.79
N MET A 64 11.32 5.37 0.70
CA MET A 64 10.37 5.56 -0.41
C MET A 64 11.06 5.50 -1.77
N LEU A 65 12.19 6.20 -1.93
CA LEU A 65 12.97 6.18 -3.17
C LEU A 65 13.63 4.83 -3.43
N GLY A 66 14.19 4.19 -2.40
CA GLY A 66 14.82 2.87 -2.52
C GLY A 66 13.82 1.79 -2.95
N VAL A 67 12.62 1.77 -2.36
CA VAL A 67 11.54 0.85 -2.75
C VAL A 67 11.02 1.18 -4.14
N LEU A 68 10.99 2.46 -4.55
CA LEU A 68 10.63 2.83 -5.92
C LEU A 68 11.62 2.26 -6.94
N VAL A 69 12.93 2.39 -6.68
CA VAL A 69 13.97 1.83 -7.55
C VAL A 69 13.87 0.30 -7.59
N ALA A 70 13.75 -0.35 -6.43
CA ALA A 70 13.59 -1.80 -6.36
C ALA A 70 12.33 -2.28 -7.09
N GLY A 71 11.21 -1.59 -6.91
CA GLY A 71 9.94 -1.87 -7.59
C GLY A 71 10.03 -1.64 -9.11
N PHE A 72 10.75 -0.61 -9.55
CA PHE A 72 11.01 -0.37 -10.97
C PHE A 72 11.82 -1.52 -11.60
N ILE A 73 12.88 -1.96 -10.94
CA ILE A 73 13.67 -3.12 -11.37
C ILE A 73 12.81 -4.37 -11.41
N ALA A 74 12.04 -4.66 -10.35
CA ALA A 74 11.15 -5.81 -10.29
C ALA A 74 10.10 -5.80 -11.41
N ASN A 75 9.53 -4.64 -11.72
CA ASN A 75 8.60 -4.47 -12.85
C ASN A 75 9.30 -4.65 -14.20
N ALA A 76 10.51 -4.13 -14.37
CA ALA A 76 11.30 -4.33 -15.59
C ALA A 76 11.61 -5.83 -15.84
N LEU A 77 11.80 -6.58 -14.75
CA LEU A 77 11.96 -8.04 -14.76
C LEU A 77 10.63 -8.82 -14.84
N ARG A 78 9.48 -8.14 -14.93
CA ARG A 78 8.12 -8.72 -14.95
C ARG A 78 7.74 -9.53 -13.69
N LEU A 79 8.38 -9.24 -12.55
CA LEU A 79 8.09 -9.89 -11.27
C LEU A 79 6.90 -9.25 -10.53
N LEU A 80 6.66 -7.96 -10.76
CA LEU A 80 5.64 -7.18 -10.06
C LEU A 80 4.98 -6.19 -11.03
N GLY A 81 3.69 -5.94 -10.88
CA GLY A 81 3.00 -4.93 -11.68
C GLY A 81 3.50 -3.52 -11.36
N ALA A 82 3.58 -2.65 -12.38
CA ALA A 82 3.96 -1.24 -12.20
C ALA A 82 3.04 -0.49 -11.21
N GLY A 83 1.78 -0.93 -11.11
CA GLY A 83 0.81 -0.41 -10.13
C GLY A 83 1.23 -0.69 -8.69
N ASP A 84 1.55 -1.94 -8.40
CA ASP A 84 1.95 -2.40 -7.06
C ASP A 84 3.31 -1.84 -6.68
N ALA A 85 4.25 -1.78 -7.62
CA ALA A 85 5.60 -1.24 -7.40
C ALA A 85 5.57 0.20 -6.87
N LYS A 86 4.82 1.08 -7.54
CA LYS A 86 4.71 2.49 -7.12
C LYS A 86 3.90 2.66 -5.83
N PHE A 87 2.91 1.80 -5.57
CA PHE A 87 2.12 1.86 -4.33
C PHE A 87 2.94 1.38 -3.14
N ALA A 88 3.71 0.29 -3.29
CA ALA A 88 4.65 -0.19 -2.30
C ALA A 88 5.68 0.88 -1.95
N ALA A 89 6.18 1.63 -2.93
CA ALA A 89 7.08 2.75 -2.70
C ALA A 89 6.44 3.85 -1.83
N ALA A 90 5.22 4.28 -2.18
CA ALA A 90 4.50 5.30 -1.41
C ALA A 90 4.13 4.84 0.02
N MET A 91 3.97 3.54 0.24
CA MET A 91 3.69 2.94 1.55
C MET A 91 4.94 2.74 2.41
N ALA A 92 6.10 2.50 1.80
CA ALA A 92 7.36 2.24 2.49
C ALA A 92 7.68 3.18 3.67
N PRO A 93 7.57 4.52 3.56
CA PRO A 93 7.96 5.42 4.64
C PRO A 93 7.09 5.30 5.91
N PHE A 94 5.87 4.75 5.77
CA PHE A 94 4.98 4.45 6.90
C PHE A 94 5.41 3.21 7.68
N VAL A 95 6.43 2.47 7.23
CA VAL A 95 6.91 1.25 7.91
C VAL A 95 8.34 1.48 8.38
N PRO A 96 8.55 1.76 9.69
CA PRO A 96 9.89 1.84 10.24
C PRO A 96 10.63 0.52 10.08
N ALA A 97 11.95 0.60 9.86
CA ALA A 97 12.78 -0.59 9.68
C ALA A 97 12.68 -1.60 10.84
N ALA A 98 12.45 -1.11 12.07
CA ALA A 98 12.26 -1.95 13.25
C ALA A 98 10.98 -2.81 13.17
N ASP A 99 9.93 -2.31 12.51
CA ASP A 99 8.63 -2.96 12.41
C ASP A 99 8.47 -3.76 11.10
N ALA A 100 9.49 -3.71 10.23
CA ALA A 100 9.45 -4.33 8.90
C ALA A 100 9.13 -5.83 8.94
N ARG A 101 9.68 -6.57 9.92
CA ARG A 101 9.41 -8.01 10.05
C ARG A 101 7.93 -8.27 10.36
N LEU A 102 7.37 -7.54 11.32
CA LEU A 102 5.95 -7.66 11.67
C LEU A 102 5.07 -7.25 10.49
N PHE A 103 5.40 -6.14 9.84
CA PHE A 103 4.70 -5.66 8.66
C PHE A 103 4.67 -6.70 7.53
N LEU A 104 5.81 -7.30 7.19
CA LEU A 104 5.89 -8.33 6.14
C LEU A 104 5.10 -9.60 6.51
N MET A 105 5.09 -10.01 7.78
CA MET A 105 4.25 -11.12 8.24
C MET A 105 2.75 -10.78 8.08
N LEU A 106 2.33 -9.58 8.49
CA LEU A 106 0.94 -9.13 8.32
C LEU A 106 0.55 -9.03 6.85
N LEU A 107 1.44 -8.48 6.01
CA LEU A 107 1.24 -8.39 4.57
C LEU A 107 1.04 -9.78 3.95
N ALA A 108 1.89 -10.75 4.29
CA ALA A 108 1.78 -12.12 3.78
C ALA A 108 0.44 -12.77 4.18
N VAL A 109 0.05 -12.67 5.46
CA VAL A 109 -1.23 -13.20 5.96
C VAL A 109 -2.41 -12.50 5.29
N ALA A 110 -2.37 -11.17 5.17
CA ALA A 110 -3.42 -10.38 4.53
C ALA A 110 -3.57 -10.72 3.04
N MET A 111 -2.46 -10.93 2.33
CA MET A 111 -2.49 -11.36 0.92
C MET A 111 -3.13 -12.75 0.76
N LEU A 112 -2.77 -13.72 1.62
CA LEU A 112 -3.38 -15.04 1.61
C LEU A 112 -4.87 -14.96 1.92
N ALA A 113 -5.26 -14.21 2.96
CA ALA A 113 -6.66 -14.00 3.31
C ALA A 113 -7.43 -13.35 2.16
N ALA A 114 -6.91 -12.26 1.58
CA ALA A 114 -7.53 -11.57 0.46
C ALA A 114 -7.70 -12.48 -0.76
N PHE A 115 -6.68 -13.28 -1.09
CA PHE A 115 -6.74 -14.24 -2.19
C PHE A 115 -7.81 -15.32 -1.95
N LEU A 116 -7.85 -15.91 -0.76
CA LEU A 116 -8.85 -16.92 -0.41
C LEU A 116 -10.27 -16.34 -0.44
N THR A 117 -10.47 -15.16 0.15
CA THR A 117 -11.75 -14.45 0.17
C THR A 117 -12.20 -14.09 -1.24
N HIS A 118 -11.30 -13.57 -2.08
CA HIS A 118 -11.58 -13.26 -3.48
C HIS A 118 -12.00 -14.53 -4.24
N ARG A 119 -11.25 -15.63 -4.08
CA ARG A 119 -11.54 -16.91 -4.74
C ARG A 119 -12.87 -17.50 -4.30
N ALA A 120 -13.21 -17.38 -3.02
CA ALA A 120 -14.49 -17.82 -2.48
C ALA A 120 -15.66 -17.01 -3.07
N PHE A 121 -15.57 -15.68 -3.10
CA PHE A 121 -16.62 -14.84 -3.69
C PHE A 121 -16.75 -15.05 -5.20
N ARG A 122 -15.64 -15.24 -5.91
CA ARG A 122 -15.65 -15.54 -7.35
C ARG A 122 -16.37 -16.84 -7.68
N ALA A 123 -16.35 -17.82 -6.78
CA ALA A 123 -17.06 -19.09 -6.96
C ALA A 123 -18.57 -19.00 -6.71
N MET A 124 -19.07 -17.91 -6.11
CA MET A 124 -20.48 -17.72 -5.79
C MET A 124 -21.21 -16.99 -6.94
N PRO A 125 -22.22 -17.61 -7.59
CA PRO A 125 -22.90 -17.01 -8.75
C PRO A 125 -23.52 -15.64 -8.48
N ARG A 126 -24.08 -15.44 -7.27
CA ARG A 126 -24.69 -14.17 -6.86
C ARG A 126 -23.69 -13.01 -6.87
N PHE A 127 -22.50 -13.22 -6.30
CA PHE A 127 -21.48 -12.18 -6.26
C PHE A 127 -20.89 -11.95 -7.64
N ARG A 128 -20.70 -13.00 -8.44
CA ARG A 128 -20.23 -12.85 -9.82
C ARG A 128 -21.20 -12.06 -10.71
N ALA A 129 -22.50 -12.21 -10.50
CA ALA A 129 -23.51 -11.41 -11.19
C ALA A 129 -23.48 -9.93 -10.77
N LEU A 130 -23.29 -9.65 -9.47
CA LEU A 130 -23.20 -8.29 -8.93
C LEU A 130 -21.93 -7.54 -9.36
N THR A 131 -20.86 -8.25 -9.67
CA THR A 131 -19.57 -7.69 -10.10
C THR A 131 -19.24 -8.06 -11.55
N ALA A 132 -20.25 -8.21 -12.40
CA ALA A 132 -20.08 -8.61 -13.80
C ALA A 132 -19.20 -7.64 -14.61
N ASP A 133 -19.17 -6.35 -14.24
CA ASP A 133 -18.34 -5.31 -14.84
C ASP A 133 -16.91 -5.22 -14.25
N TRP A 134 -16.57 -6.05 -13.27
CA TRP A 134 -15.26 -6.02 -12.61
C TRP A 134 -14.27 -6.90 -13.36
N ALA A 135 -13.04 -6.41 -13.49
CA ALA A 135 -11.95 -7.12 -14.15
C ALA A 135 -11.47 -8.35 -13.35
N SER A 136 -11.59 -8.33 -12.02
CA SER A 136 -11.19 -9.44 -11.14
C SER A 136 -12.13 -10.64 -11.13
#